data_AF-A0A6I4YWF9-F1
#
_entry.id   AF-A0A6I4YWF9-F1
#
_cell.length_a   1.000
_cell.length_b   1.000
_cell.length_c   1.000
_cell.angle_alpha   90.00
_cell.angle_beta   90.00
_cell.angle_gamma   90.00
#
_symmetry.space_group_name_H-M   'P 1'
#
loop_
_entity.id
_entity.type
_entity.pdbx_description
1 polymer ?
#
loop_
_entity_poly.entity_id
_entity_poly.type
_entity_poly.pdbx_seq_one_letter_code
_entity_poly.pdbx_strand_id
1 'polypeptide(L)'
;MYEPYVRMSLPSARYRELLGTAIYVFNSNNSFIIELLLKNEKSINNWHSLIDKNTITIVKKAKETFQSREYITNLFVEIISIRNRIIHSFGITAPYDILGDNQVLSTKYKDGRQQIIDENFLLDFIKKNEALSDLLHDLRGH
;
A
#
# COMPACT_ATOMS: atom_id res chain seq x y z
N MET A 1 23.04 -12.39 8.34
CA MET A 1 23.90 -11.36 7.72
C MET A 1 23.52 -10.03 8.34
N TYR A 2 24.43 -9.37 9.03
CA TYR A 2 24.15 -8.04 9.62
C TYR A 2 24.45 -6.98 8.58
N GLU A 3 23.46 -6.16 8.30
CA GLU A 3 23.67 -4.94 7.53
C GLU A 3 24.46 -3.94 8.39
N PRO A 4 25.48 -3.23 7.85
CA PRO A 4 26.36 -2.39 8.67
C PRO A 4 25.64 -1.22 9.35
N TYR A 5 24.43 -0.87 8.87
CA TYR A 5 23.63 0.23 9.38
C TYR A 5 22.67 -0.15 10.52
N VAL A 6 22.49 -1.45 10.84
CA VAL A 6 21.64 -1.86 11.96
C VAL A 6 22.17 -3.09 12.69
N ARG A 7 21.90 -3.16 13.99
CA ARG A 7 22.26 -4.31 14.84
C ARG A 7 21.11 -5.29 15.05
N MET A 8 19.89 -4.93 14.64
CA MET A 8 18.70 -5.78 14.74
C MET A 8 18.76 -6.93 13.73
N SER A 9 18.18 -8.07 14.08
CA SER A 9 17.96 -9.17 13.12
C SER A 9 17.02 -8.69 12.02
N LEU A 10 17.48 -8.75 10.78
CA LEU A 10 16.71 -8.35 9.61
C LEU A 10 16.21 -9.58 8.82
N PRO A 11 15.08 -9.44 8.11
CA PRO A 11 14.74 -10.34 7.01
C PRO A 11 15.80 -10.31 5.90
N SER A 12 15.73 -11.27 4.98
CA SER A 12 16.54 -11.30 3.77
C SER A 12 16.48 -9.99 2.98
N ALA A 13 17.51 -9.75 2.16
CA ALA A 13 17.54 -8.59 1.27
C ALA A 13 16.32 -8.57 0.33
N ARG A 14 15.96 -9.73 -0.24
CA ARG A 14 14.81 -9.90 -1.13
C ARG A 14 13.49 -9.55 -0.44
N TYR A 15 13.25 -10.06 0.76
CA TYR A 15 12.04 -9.73 1.51
C TYR A 15 11.94 -8.22 1.78
N ARG A 16 13.05 -7.59 2.16
CA ARG A 16 13.09 -6.14 2.40
C ARG A 16 12.90 -5.32 1.13
N GLU A 17 13.41 -5.79 -0.01
CA GLU A 17 13.19 -5.18 -1.33
C GLU A 17 11.70 -5.22 -1.70
N LEU A 18 11.04 -6.37 -1.54
CA LEU A 18 9.60 -6.51 -1.79
C LEU A 18 8.79 -5.61 -0.84
N LEU A 19 9.14 -5.56 0.43
CA LEU A 19 8.49 -4.70 1.42
C LEU A 19 8.64 -3.21 1.07
N GLY A 20 9.85 -2.79 0.68
CA GLY A 20 10.12 -1.42 0.22
C GLY A 20 9.33 -1.08 -1.04
N THR A 21 9.32 -2.00 -2.01
CA THR A 21 8.55 -1.87 -3.27
C THR A 21 7.06 -1.71 -2.98
N ALA A 22 6.49 -2.57 -2.13
CA ALA A 22 5.09 -2.51 -1.70
C ALA A 22 4.73 -1.12 -1.14
N ILE A 23 5.54 -0.57 -0.24
CA ILE A 23 5.31 0.77 0.33
C ILE A 23 5.39 1.84 -0.76
N TYR A 24 6.37 1.74 -1.66
CA TYR A 24 6.60 2.75 -2.70
C TYR A 24 5.47 2.78 -3.73
N VAL A 25 5.03 1.63 -4.26
CA VAL A 25 3.95 1.57 -5.27
C VAL A 25 2.64 2.12 -4.71
N PHE A 26 2.33 1.87 -3.43
CA PHE A 26 1.19 2.47 -2.75
C PHE A 26 1.29 4.00 -2.74
N ASN A 27 2.44 4.55 -2.36
CA ASN A 27 2.64 6.00 -2.30
C ASN A 27 2.49 6.63 -3.69
N SER A 28 3.03 5.99 -4.73
CA SER A 28 2.90 6.44 -6.12
C SER A 28 1.44 6.52 -6.57
N ASN A 29 0.64 5.47 -6.31
CA ASN A 29 -0.79 5.46 -6.61
C ASN A 29 -1.57 6.50 -5.80
N ASN A 30 -1.23 6.70 -4.52
CA ASN A 30 -1.86 7.73 -3.71
C ASN A 30 -1.60 9.13 -4.28
N SER A 31 -0.37 9.41 -4.73
CA SER A 31 -0.04 10.66 -5.42
C SER A 31 -0.78 10.80 -6.76
N PHE A 32 -0.94 9.72 -7.52
CA PHE A 32 -1.67 9.75 -8.79
C PHE A 32 -3.17 10.03 -8.58
N ILE A 33 -3.80 9.43 -7.57
CA ILE A 33 -5.18 9.76 -7.21
C ILE A 33 -5.31 11.24 -6.85
N ILE A 34 -4.38 11.78 -6.06
CA ILE A 34 -4.38 13.22 -5.73
C ILE A 34 -4.27 14.07 -7.01
N GLU A 35 -3.39 13.71 -7.96
CA GLU A 35 -3.28 14.40 -9.26
C GLU A 35 -4.63 14.42 -10.00
N LEU A 36 -5.31 13.28 -10.08
CA LEU A 36 -6.59 13.17 -10.79
C LEU A 36 -7.73 13.93 -10.08
N LEU A 37 -7.72 13.98 -8.75
CA LEU A 37 -8.66 14.83 -7.99
C LEU A 37 -8.43 16.32 -8.30
N LEU A 38 -7.18 16.76 -8.33
CA LEU A 38 -6.82 18.15 -8.65
C LEU A 38 -7.21 18.56 -10.06
N LYS A 39 -7.12 17.66 -11.04
CA LYS A 39 -7.56 17.92 -12.42
C LYS A 39 -9.06 18.11 -12.55
N ASN A 40 -9.86 17.42 -11.72
CA ASN A 40 -11.31 17.46 -11.78
C ASN A 40 -11.94 18.55 -10.88
N GLU A 41 -11.27 18.95 -9.81
CA GLU A 41 -11.70 20.10 -8.99
C GLU A 41 -11.28 21.41 -9.66
N LYS A 42 -12.25 22.27 -10.04
CA LYS A 42 -11.99 23.68 -10.40
C LYS A 42 -11.51 24.54 -9.20
N SER A 43 -11.05 23.93 -8.10
CA SER A 43 -10.95 24.57 -6.77
C SER A 43 -9.52 24.72 -6.22
N ILE A 44 -9.39 25.67 -5.29
CA ILE A 44 -8.23 26.27 -4.61
C ILE A 44 -7.28 25.28 -3.89
N ASN A 45 -7.63 23.99 -3.81
CA ASN A 45 -6.80 23.02 -3.11
C ASN A 45 -5.49 22.78 -3.88
N ASN A 46 -4.35 23.02 -3.24
CA ASN A 46 -3.05 22.65 -3.78
C ASN A 46 -2.66 21.23 -3.34
N TRP A 47 -1.68 20.64 -4.03
CA TRP A 47 -1.16 19.30 -3.72
C TRP A 47 -0.76 19.14 -2.25
N HIS A 48 -0.17 20.19 -1.66
CA HIS A 48 0.21 20.24 -0.24
C HIS A 48 -0.98 20.09 0.70
N SER A 49 -2.12 20.72 0.42
CA SER A 49 -3.33 20.59 1.23
C SER A 49 -3.95 19.20 1.15
N LEU A 50 -3.79 18.49 0.03
CA LEU A 50 -4.39 17.16 -0.15
C LEU A 50 -3.52 16.04 0.41
N ILE A 51 -2.20 16.17 0.41
CA ILE A 51 -1.31 15.16 0.99
C ILE A 51 -1.39 15.13 2.52
N ASP A 52 -1.65 16.30 3.13
CA ASP A 52 -1.86 16.43 4.58
C ASP A 52 -3.21 15.85 5.04
N LYS A 53 -4.12 15.56 4.11
CA LYS A 53 -5.41 14.97 4.45
C LYS A 53 -5.27 13.50 4.75
N ASN A 54 -5.99 13.05 5.78
CA ASN A 54 -6.09 11.64 6.07
C ASN A 54 -6.67 10.88 4.87
N THR A 55 -6.30 9.60 4.77
CA THR A 55 -6.72 8.73 3.67
C THR A 55 -8.25 8.64 3.53
N ILE A 56 -8.99 8.79 4.63
CA ILE A 56 -10.47 8.82 4.65
C ILE A 56 -11.01 9.97 3.79
N THR A 57 -10.43 11.16 3.93
CA THR A 57 -10.86 12.33 3.18
C THR A 57 -10.55 12.19 1.69
N ILE A 58 -9.40 11.62 1.34
CA ILE A 58 -9.03 11.32 -0.05
C ILE A 58 -10.02 10.32 -0.65
N VAL A 59 -10.35 9.24 0.06
CA VAL A 59 -11.35 8.25 -0.38
C VAL A 59 -12.72 8.89 -0.61
N LYS A 60 -13.17 9.77 0.29
CA LYS A 60 -14.46 10.47 0.13
C LYS A 60 -14.47 11.30 -1.17
N LYS A 61 -13.44 12.11 -1.39
CA LYS A 61 -13.29 12.90 -2.62
C LYS A 61 -13.19 12.03 -3.88
N ALA A 62 -12.49 10.90 -3.81
CA ALA A 62 -12.38 9.95 -4.91
C ALA A 62 -13.75 9.35 -5.26
N LYS A 63 -14.58 8.99 -4.27
CA LYS A 63 -15.95 8.54 -4.50
C LYS A 63 -16.83 9.61 -5.14
N GLU A 64 -16.68 10.86 -4.72
CA GLU A 64 -17.42 11.99 -5.30
C GLU A 64 -16.98 12.31 -6.74
N THR A 65 -15.70 12.12 -7.06
CA THR A 65 -15.13 12.43 -8.37
C THR A 65 -15.30 11.29 -9.37
N PHE A 66 -15.24 10.04 -8.92
CA PHE A 66 -15.27 8.83 -9.75
C PHE A 66 -16.63 8.10 -9.65
N GLN A 67 -17.74 8.83 -9.51
CA GLN A 67 -19.07 8.25 -9.23
C GLN A 67 -19.49 7.14 -10.20
N SER A 68 -19.10 7.19 -11.48
CA SER A 68 -19.39 6.15 -12.48
C SER A 68 -18.40 4.97 -12.49
N ARG A 69 -17.37 5.00 -11.63
CA ARG A 69 -16.25 4.06 -11.59
C ARG A 69 -15.96 3.60 -10.16
N GLU A 70 -17.00 3.16 -9.46
CA GLU A 70 -16.92 2.74 -8.05
C GLU A 70 -15.85 1.67 -7.82
N TYR A 71 -15.61 0.79 -8.79
CA TYR A 71 -14.58 -0.25 -8.74
C TYR A 71 -13.17 0.30 -8.48
N ILE A 72 -12.80 1.48 -9.01
CA ILE A 72 -11.51 2.14 -8.76
C ILE A 72 -11.42 2.50 -7.28
N THR A 73 -12.48 3.12 -6.74
CA THR A 73 -12.52 3.56 -5.34
C THR A 73 -12.56 2.39 -4.37
N ASN A 74 -13.24 1.29 -4.73
CA ASN A 74 -13.31 0.09 -3.92
C ASN A 74 -11.95 -0.62 -3.88
N LEU A 75 -11.25 -0.73 -5.01
CA LEU A 75 -9.89 -1.25 -5.06
C LEU A 75 -8.92 -0.39 -4.24
N PHE A 76 -9.04 0.94 -4.33
CA PHE A 76 -8.22 1.84 -3.52
C PHE A 76 -8.44 1.66 -2.01
N VAL A 77 -9.71 1.54 -1.57
CA VAL A 77 -10.04 1.27 -0.15
C VAL A 77 -9.46 -0.07 0.31
N GLU A 78 -9.53 -1.11 -0.53
CA GLU A 78 -8.93 -2.41 -0.24
C GLU A 78 -7.40 -2.29 -0.06
N ILE A 79 -6.73 -1.62 -1.00
CA ILE A 79 -5.29 -1.36 -0.96
C ILE A 79 -4.90 -0.60 0.31
N ILE A 80 -5.65 0.42 0.70
CA ILE A 80 -5.41 1.16 1.96
C ILE A 80 -5.52 0.24 3.17
N SER A 81 -6.52 -0.64 3.18
CA SER A 81 -6.71 -1.63 4.26
C SER A 81 -5.49 -2.54 4.38
N ILE A 82 -5.01 -3.10 3.26
CA ILE A 82 -3.83 -3.97 3.23
C ILE A 82 -2.56 -3.19 3.63
N ARG A 83 -2.37 -1.97 3.12
CA ARG A 83 -1.25 -1.11 3.51
C ARG A 83 -1.21 -0.87 5.01
N ASN A 84 -2.36 -0.59 5.62
CA ASN A 84 -2.44 -0.40 7.07
C ASN A 84 -2.02 -1.68 7.83
N ARG A 85 -2.27 -2.87 7.29
CA ARG A 85 -1.76 -4.12 7.87
C ARG A 85 -0.25 -4.22 7.81
N ILE A 86 0.36 -3.83 6.68
CA ILE A 86 1.81 -3.82 6.50
C ILE A 86 2.45 -2.82 7.47
N ILE A 87 1.94 -1.59 7.55
CA ILE A 87 2.51 -0.55 8.41
C ILE A 87 2.33 -0.85 9.90
N HIS A 88 1.21 -1.43 10.32
CA HIS A 88 0.94 -1.79 11.72
C HIS A 88 1.34 -3.23 12.07
N SER A 89 2.14 -3.88 11.22
CA SER A 89 2.67 -5.21 11.49
C SER A 89 3.76 -5.19 12.56
N PHE A 90 4.15 -6.37 13.01
CA PHE A 90 5.22 -6.57 13.98
C PHE A 90 6.16 -7.69 13.51
N GLY A 91 7.44 -7.57 13.85
CA GLY A 91 8.45 -8.58 13.50
C GLY A 91 8.29 -9.85 14.32
N ILE A 92 8.45 -11.00 13.67
CA ILE A 92 8.48 -12.32 14.29
C ILE A 92 9.71 -13.11 13.81
N THR A 93 10.15 -14.06 14.64
CA THR A 93 11.08 -15.10 14.19
C THR A 93 10.26 -16.27 13.66
N ALA A 94 10.58 -16.75 12.46
CA ALA A 94 9.84 -17.83 11.82
C ALA A 94 10.77 -18.97 11.38
N PRO A 95 10.28 -20.22 11.28
CA PRO A 95 11.09 -21.33 10.78
C PRO A 95 11.50 -21.12 9.32
N TYR A 96 12.81 -21.06 9.07
CA TYR A 96 13.39 -20.84 7.74
C TYR A 96 12.83 -21.80 6.69
N ASP A 97 12.70 -23.09 7.05
CA ASP A 97 12.31 -24.17 6.13
C ASP A 97 10.89 -24.00 5.54
N ILE A 98 10.08 -23.12 6.14
CA ILE A 98 8.69 -22.88 5.71
C ILE A 98 8.59 -21.59 4.89
N LEU A 99 9.34 -20.55 5.25
CA LEU A 99 9.17 -19.20 4.69
C LEU A 99 10.36 -18.68 3.88
N GLY A 100 11.48 -19.40 3.86
CA GLY A 100 12.72 -18.94 3.24
C GLY A 100 13.40 -17.77 3.98
N ASP A 101 12.86 -17.39 5.15
CA ASP A 101 13.34 -16.27 5.95
C ASP A 101 13.15 -16.52 7.46
N ASN A 102 14.18 -16.17 8.24
CA ASN A 102 14.17 -16.34 9.69
C ASN A 102 13.48 -15.19 10.43
N GLN A 103 13.31 -14.04 9.78
CA GLN A 103 12.67 -12.86 10.32
C GLN A 103 11.68 -12.34 9.28
N VAL A 104 10.42 -12.16 9.68
CA VAL A 104 9.34 -11.69 8.81
C VAL A 104 8.37 -10.82 9.60
N LEU A 105 7.46 -10.14 8.90
CA LEU A 105 6.38 -9.39 9.53
C LEU A 105 5.12 -10.25 9.69
N SER A 106 4.36 -10.00 10.75
CA SER A 106 3.04 -10.57 10.99
C SER A 106 2.05 -9.46 11.34
N THR A 107 0.78 -9.66 11.00
CA THR A 107 -0.31 -8.73 11.31
C THR A 107 -1.41 -9.43 12.10
N LYS A 108 -2.13 -8.67 12.93
CA LYS A 108 -3.24 -9.18 13.75
C LYS A 108 -4.56 -8.54 13.34
N TYR A 109 -5.56 -9.37 13.09
CA TYR A 109 -6.93 -8.99 12.80
C TYR A 109 -7.69 -8.70 14.10
N LYS A 110 -8.82 -7.97 13.99
CA LYS A 110 -9.65 -7.60 15.15
C LYS A 110 -10.24 -8.83 15.85
N ASP A 111 -10.49 -9.89 15.10
CA ASP A 111 -10.95 -11.20 15.59
C ASP A 111 -9.84 -12.02 16.29
N GLY A 112 -8.63 -11.48 16.38
CA GLY A 112 -7.49 -12.12 17.01
C GLY A 112 -6.66 -13.02 16.08
N ARG A 113 -7.12 -13.30 14.85
CA ARG A 113 -6.35 -14.07 13.88
C ARG A 113 -5.06 -13.34 13.52
N GLN A 114 -3.99 -14.10 13.34
CA GLN A 114 -2.71 -13.58 12.86
C GLN A 114 -2.44 -14.11 11.45
N GLN A 115 -1.77 -13.30 10.65
CA GLN A 115 -1.33 -13.67 9.31
C GLN A 115 0.09 -13.19 9.10
N ILE A 116 0.93 -14.09 8.62
CA ILE A 116 2.29 -13.77 8.20
C ILE A 116 2.23 -12.98 6.90
N ILE A 117 2.99 -11.89 6.85
CA ILE A 117 3.22 -11.11 5.63
C ILE A 117 4.42 -11.77 4.95
N ASP A 118 4.16 -12.80 4.15
CA ASP A 118 5.19 -13.49 3.36
C ASP A 118 5.43 -12.78 2.01
N GLU A 119 6.33 -13.32 1.19
CA GLU A 119 6.59 -12.75 -0.13
C GLU A 119 5.34 -12.72 -1.03
N ASN A 120 4.49 -13.75 -0.96
CA ASN A 120 3.28 -13.84 -1.76
C ASN A 120 2.29 -12.73 -1.39
N PHE A 121 2.11 -12.48 -0.09
CA PHE A 121 1.30 -11.36 0.41
C PHE A 121 1.80 -10.03 -0.17
N LEU A 122 3.11 -9.79 -0.16
CA LEU A 122 3.71 -8.56 -0.68
C LEU A 122 3.53 -8.45 -2.20
N LEU A 123 3.76 -9.54 -2.94
CA LEU A 123 3.57 -9.59 -4.39
C LEU A 123 2.11 -9.36 -4.79
N ASP A 124 1.15 -9.96 -4.09
CA ASP A 124 -0.27 -9.76 -4.33
C ASP A 124 -0.68 -8.29 -4.07
N PHE A 125 -0.13 -7.68 -3.02
CA PHE A 125 -0.33 -6.27 -2.75
C PHE A 125 0.27 -5.38 -3.86
N ILE A 126 1.46 -5.70 -4.35
CA ILE A 126 2.09 -4.98 -5.47
C ILE A 126 1.24 -5.10 -6.74
N LYS A 127 0.77 -6.30 -7.09
CA LYS A 127 -0.13 -6.52 -8.25
C LYS A 127 -1.45 -5.76 -8.14
N LYS A 128 -2.04 -5.68 -6.94
CA LYS A 128 -3.24 -4.84 -6.71
C LYS A 128 -2.95 -3.37 -6.99
N ASN A 129 -1.77 -2.88 -6.59
CA ASN A 129 -1.35 -1.52 -6.89
C ASN A 129 -1.10 -1.31 -8.39
N GLU A 130 -0.49 -2.27 -9.09
CA GLU A 130 -0.35 -2.23 -10.54
C GLU A 130 -1.71 -2.12 -11.23
N ALA A 131 -2.66 -3.01 -10.88
CA ALA A 131 -4.02 -2.97 -11.41
C ALA A 131 -4.73 -1.63 -11.12
N LEU A 132 -4.55 -1.05 -9.93
CA LEU A 132 -5.07 0.29 -9.66
C LEU A 132 -4.41 1.33 -10.57
N SER A 133 -3.10 1.25 -10.76
CA SER A 133 -2.35 2.17 -11.62
C SER A 133 -2.88 2.17 -13.05
N ASP A 134 -3.10 0.98 -13.62
CA ASP A 134 -3.67 0.82 -14.97
C ASP A 134 -5.02 1.53 -15.09
N LEU A 135 -5.92 1.31 -14.11
CA LEU A 135 -7.22 1.97 -14.08
C LEU A 135 -7.15 3.49 -13.96
N LEU A 136 -6.15 4.02 -13.24
CA LEU A 136 -5.91 5.45 -13.12
C LEU A 136 -5.33 6.04 -14.40
N HIS A 137 -4.51 5.28 -15.13
CA HIS A 137 -4.02 5.64 -16.46
C HIS A 137 -5.15 5.74 -17.49
N ASP A 138 -6.02 4.72 -17.54
CA ASP A 138 -7.23 4.74 -18.39
C ASP A 138 -8.12 5.95 -18.07
N LEU A 139 -8.26 6.27 -16.78
CA LEU A 139 -9.03 7.42 -16.30
C LEU A 139 -8.42 8.77 -16.72
N ARG A 140 -7.08 8.85 -16.79
CA ARG A 140 -6.36 10.04 -17.24
C ARG A 140 -6.51 10.28 -18.74
N GLY A 141 -6.77 9.22 -19.52
CA GLY A 141 -6.93 9.28 -20.97
C GLY A 141 -5.62 9.12 -21.75
N HIS A 142 -4.79 8.14 -21.37
CA HIS A 142 -3.67 7.67 -22.18
C HIS A 142 -3.99 6.32 -22.80
#